data_AF-A0A6P0TGH1-F1
#
_entry.id   AF-A0A6P0TGH1-F1
#
_cell.length_a   1.000
_cell.length_b   1.000
_cell.length_c   1.000
_cell.angle_alpha   90.00
_cell.angle_beta   90.00
_cell.angle_gamma   90.00
#
_symmetry.space_group_name_H-M   'P 1'
#
loop_
_entity.id
_entity.type
_entity.pdbx_description
1 polymer ?
#
loop_
_entity_poly.entity_id
_entity_poly.type
_entity_poly.pdbx_seq_one_letter_code
_entity_poly.pdbx_strand_id
1 'polypeptide(L)'
;MTDPTTAASFLTIDNQPISIAQAVRYLQMGRKFDGFIGEILRQFVLEREIGKRDDIQVSPAVIEQAMVDFRLQNKLTDPQKFQGICTPV
;
A
#
# COMPACT_ATOMS: atom_id res chain seq x y z
N MET A 1 3.78 34.39 13.57
CA MET A 1 5.07 33.79 13.96
C MET A 1 4.81 32.30 14.16
N THR A 2 4.92 31.51 13.10
CA THR A 2 4.66 30.07 13.08
C THR A 2 5.96 29.32 13.33
N ASP A 3 5.97 28.49 14.37
CA ASP A 3 7.11 27.68 14.83
C ASP A 3 7.56 26.68 13.75
N PRO A 4 8.86 26.61 13.39
CA PRO A 4 9.36 25.74 12.31
C PRO A 4 9.46 24.25 12.68
N THR A 5 9.06 23.81 13.88
CA THR A 5 9.33 22.41 14.31
C THR A 5 8.18 21.75 15.07
N THR A 6 6.94 21.84 14.59
CA THR A 6 5.94 20.84 14.99
C THR A 6 6.30 19.52 14.28
N ALA A 7 7.17 18.72 14.88
CA ALA A 7 7.44 17.37 14.41
C ALA A 7 6.11 16.60 14.47
N ALA A 8 5.43 16.52 13.32
CA ALA A 8 4.17 15.80 13.20
C ALA A 8 4.37 14.38 13.74
N SER A 9 3.48 13.94 14.63
CA SER A 9 3.48 12.56 15.08
C SER A 9 3.31 11.67 13.85
N PHE A 10 4.20 10.69 13.71
CA PHE A 10 4.14 9.74 12.61
C PHE A 10 3.10 8.66 12.90
N LEU A 11 3.08 8.18 14.14
CA LEU A 11 2.13 7.21 14.67
C LEU A 11 1.75 7.59 16.11
N THR A 12 0.63 7.07 16.60
CA THR A 12 0.23 7.19 18.01
C THR A 12 -0.09 5.80 18.55
N ILE A 13 0.51 5.41 19.67
CA ILE A 13 0.26 4.14 20.38
C ILE A 13 -0.13 4.50 21.81
N ASP A 14 -1.31 4.07 22.27
CA ASP A 14 -1.83 4.37 23.62
C ASP A 14 -1.74 5.87 23.98
N ASN A 15 -2.18 6.73 23.05
CA ASN A 15 -2.09 8.20 23.14
C ASN A 15 -0.66 8.77 23.25
N GLN A 16 0.37 7.96 23.07
CA GLN A 16 1.75 8.42 23.00
C GLN A 16 2.19 8.64 21.55
N PRO A 17 2.61 9.86 21.19
CA PRO A 17 3.09 10.14 19.84
C PRO A 17 4.46 9.49 19.62
N ILE A 18 4.59 8.81 18.49
CA ILE A 18 5.83 8.23 17.98
C ILE A 18 6.26 9.08 16.78
N SER A 19 7.43 9.70 16.87
CA SER A 19 8.08 10.37 15.74
C SER A 19 8.63 9.38 14.73
N ILE A 20 8.90 9.83 13.50
CA ILE A 20 9.57 9.02 12.46
C ILE A 20 10.91 8.48 12.99
N ALA A 21 11.69 9.32 13.68
CA ALA A 21 12.97 8.92 14.24
C ALA A 21 12.82 7.78 15.26
N GLN A 22 11.79 7.81 16.11
CA GLN A 22 11.48 6.71 17.04
C GLN A 22 11.06 5.44 16.29
N ALA A 23 10.21 5.56 15.27
CA ALA A 23 9.78 4.41 14.47
C ALA A 23 10.96 3.72 13.78
N VAL A 24 11.90 4.49 13.21
CA VAL A 24 13.13 3.97 12.60
C VAL A 24 14.00 3.26 13.65
N ARG A 25 14.17 3.83 14.85
CA ARG A 25 14.90 3.17 15.93
C ARG A 25 14.27 1.83 16.30
N TYR A 26 12.95 1.75 16.41
CA TYR A 26 12.27 0.49 16.68
C TYR A 26 12.47 -0.56 15.57
N LEU A 27 12.46 -0.15 14.30
CA LEU A 27 12.78 -1.04 13.18
C LEU A 27 14.20 -1.59 13.25
N GLN A 28 15.18 -0.75 13.63
CA GLN A 28 16.57 -1.16 13.82
C GLN A 28 16.71 -2.15 14.99
N MET A 29 16.10 -1.85 16.14
CA MET A 29 16.10 -2.74 17.31
C MET A 29 15.47 -4.10 17.00
N GLY A 30 14.41 -4.11 16.19
CA GLY A 30 13.75 -5.33 15.72
C GLY A 30 14.43 -6.04 14.55
N ARG A 31 15.58 -5.55 14.06
CA ARG A 31 16.29 -6.06 12.86
C ARG A 31 15.39 -6.14 11.60
N LYS A 32 14.41 -5.25 11.50
CA LYS A 32 13.48 -5.13 10.35
C LYS A 32 13.82 -3.95 9.45
N PHE A 33 14.83 -3.15 9.82
CA PHE A 33 15.20 -1.95 9.09
C PHE A 33 15.61 -2.24 7.64
N ASP A 34 16.51 -3.20 7.42
CA ASP A 34 17.02 -3.50 6.07
C ASP A 34 15.92 -3.98 5.13
N GLY A 35 15.03 -4.86 5.61
CA GLY A 35 13.87 -5.32 4.85
C GLY A 35 12.89 -4.19 4.54
N PHE A 36 12.65 -3.30 5.49
CA PHE A 36 11.78 -2.13 5.30
C PHE A 36 12.34 -1.17 4.23
N ILE A 37 13.63 -0.86 4.27
CA ILE A 37 14.27 -0.03 3.25
C ILE A 37 14.27 -0.72 1.88
N GLY A 38 14.47 -2.04 1.84
CA GLY A 38 14.35 -2.83 0.62
C GLY A 38 12.99 -2.70 -0.05
N GLU A 39 11.90 -2.77 0.73
CA GLU A 39 10.54 -2.58 0.22
C GLU A 39 10.29 -1.17 -0.30
N ILE A 40 10.79 -0.13 0.39
CA ILE A 40 10.69 1.25 -0.09
C ILE A 40 11.41 1.40 -1.43
N LEU A 41 12.65 0.92 -1.52
CA LEU A 41 13.44 1.02 -2.74
C LEU A 41 12.78 0.27 -3.89
N ARG A 42 12.30 -0.96 -3.64
CA ARG A 42 11.58 -1.76 -4.63
C ARG A 42 10.38 -1.00 -5.18
N GLN A 43 9.52 -0.48 -4.28
CA GLN A 43 8.31 0.23 -4.69
C GLN A 43 8.63 1.52 -5.46
N PHE A 44 9.63 2.29 -5.00
CA PHE A 44 10.07 3.52 -5.67
C PHE A 44 10.57 3.26 -7.10
N VAL A 45 11.40 2.22 -7.28
CA VAL A 45 11.88 1.84 -8.61
C VAL A 45 10.73 1.38 -9.50
N LEU A 46 9.82 0.55 -8.99
CA LEU A 46 8.68 0.07 -9.78
C LEU A 46 7.79 1.22 -10.26
N GLU A 47 7.40 2.14 -9.36
CA GLU A 47 6.56 3.28 -9.74
C GLU A 47 7.25 4.16 -10.79
N ARG A 48 8.55 4.41 -10.63
CA ARG A 48 9.34 5.18 -11.58
C ARG A 48 9.41 4.51 -12.94
N GLU A 49 9.65 3.20 -13.00
CA GLU A 49 9.77 2.49 -14.28
C GLU A 49 8.41 2.27 -14.95
N ILE A 50 7.35 2.03 -14.16
CA ILE A 50 5.97 1.96 -14.67
C ILE A 50 5.54 3.30 -15.26
N GLY A 51 5.82 4.42 -14.59
CA GLY A 51 5.47 5.76 -15.06
C GLY A 51 6.15 6.18 -16.36
N LYS A 52 7.24 5.51 -16.77
CA LYS A 52 7.90 5.74 -18.07
C LYS A 52 7.32 4.92 -19.21
N ARG A 53 6.41 3.99 -18.91
CA ARG A 53 5.87 3.04 -19.86
C ARG A 53 4.46 3.45 -20.26
N ASP A 54 4.32 3.99 -21.46
CA ASP A 54 3.01 4.29 -22.06
C ASP A 54 2.34 3.01 -22.61
N ASP A 55 3.11 1.95 -22.81
CA ASP A 55 2.66 0.67 -23.37
C ASP A 55 1.92 -0.23 -22.37
N ILE A 56 1.86 0.16 -21.09
CA ILE A 56 1.20 -0.60 -20.02
C ILE A 56 0.02 0.13 -19.38
N GLN A 57 -0.48 1.19 -20.02
CA GLN A 57 -1.70 1.82 -19.55
C GLN A 57 -2.89 0.85 -19.68
N VAL A 58 -3.36 0.35 -18.54
CA VAL A 58 -4.54 -0.49 -18.48
C VAL A 58 -5.77 0.41 -18.46
N SER A 59 -6.56 0.36 -19.54
CA SER A 59 -7.81 1.13 -19.60
C SER A 59 -8.83 0.63 -18.57
N PRO A 60 -9.73 1.49 -18.06
CA PRO A 60 -10.81 1.08 -17.16
C PRO A 60 -11.65 -0.09 -17.72
N ALA A 61 -11.91 -0.10 -19.04
CA ALA A 61 -12.65 -1.18 -19.69
C ALA A 61 -11.93 -2.54 -19.59
N VAL A 62 -10.60 -2.56 -19.68
CA VAL A 62 -9.81 -3.81 -19.51
C VAL A 62 -9.88 -4.29 -18.06
N ILE A 63 -9.88 -3.36 -17.08
CA ILE A 63 -10.05 -3.70 -15.66
C ILE A 63 -11.43 -4.31 -15.42
N GLU A 64 -12.48 -3.68 -15.93
CA GLU A 64 -13.86 -4.17 -15.82
C GLU A 64 -14.02 -5.56 -16.44
N GLN A 65 -13.48 -5.77 -17.64
CA GLN A 65 -13.54 -7.07 -18.31
C GLN A 65 -12.76 -8.14 -17.52
N ALA A 66 -11.56 -7.81 -17.02
CA ALA A 66 -10.80 -8.74 -16.20
C ALA A 66 -11.54 -9.12 -14.91
N MET A 67 -12.27 -8.18 -14.29
CA MET A 67 -13.13 -8.47 -13.15
C MET A 67 -14.29 -9.40 -13.51
N VAL A 68 -14.93 -9.22 -14.67
CA VAL A 68 -15.98 -10.11 -15.17
C VAL A 68 -15.42 -11.50 -15.43
N ASP A 69 -14.30 -11.61 -16.13
CA ASP A 69 -13.64 -12.88 -16.45
C ASP A 69 -13.24 -13.62 -15.18
N PHE A 70 -12.66 -12.91 -14.21
CA PHE A 70 -12.32 -13.47 -12.90
C PHE A 70 -13.55 -14.05 -12.19
N ARG A 71 -14.69 -13.33 -12.20
CA ARG A 71 -15.93 -13.81 -11.60
C ARG A 71 -16.45 -15.07 -12.29
N LEU A 72 -16.43 -15.09 -13.62
CA LEU A 72 -16.87 -16.24 -14.40
C LEU A 72 -15.99 -17.47 -14.15
N GLN A 73 -14.66 -17.31 -14.21
CA GLN A 73 -13.68 -18.38 -13.97
C GLN A 73 -13.82 -18.98 -12.57
N ASN A 74 -14.08 -18.15 -11.56
CA ASN A 74 -14.19 -18.58 -10.17
C ASN A 74 -15.64 -18.90 -9.76
N LYS A 75 -16.60 -18.90 -10.70
CA LYS A 75 -18.04 -19.15 -10.42
C LYS A 75 -18.63 -18.21 -9.35
N LEU A 76 -18.11 -16.99 -9.28
CA LEU A 76 -18.54 -15.92 -8.39
C LEU A 76 -19.65 -15.07 -9.04
N THR A 77 -20.60 -15.73 -9.69
CA THR A 77 -21.75 -15.07 -10.34
C THR A 77 -22.84 -14.69 -9.34
N ASP A 78 -22.76 -15.22 -8.12
CA ASP A 78 -23.59 -14.82 -6.98
C ASP A 78 -23.00 -13.55 -6.34
N PRO A 79 -23.71 -12.41 -6.38
CA PRO A 79 -23.24 -11.15 -5.81
C PRO A 79 -22.86 -11.27 -4.33
N GLN A 80 -23.56 -12.10 -3.53
CA GLN A 80 -23.26 -12.24 -2.10
C GLN A 80 -21.94 -12.99 -1.86
N LYS A 81 -21.61 -13.98 -2.71
CA LYS A 81 -20.34 -14.71 -2.63
C LYS A 81 -19.16 -13.86 -3.05
N PHE A 82 -19.34 -13.01 -4.06
CA PHE A 82 -18.31 -12.04 -4.47
C PHE A 82 -18.11 -10.96 -3.40
N GLN A 83 -19.18 -10.44 -2.81
CA GLN A 83 -19.07 -9.44 -1.75
C GLN A 83 -18.30 -9.99 -0.54
N GLY A 84 -18.57 -11.23 -0.14
CA GLY A 84 -17.93 -11.87 1.02
C GLY A 84 -16.40 -11.96 0.92
N ILE A 85 -15.86 -12.26 -0.27
CA ILE A 85 -14.40 -12.35 -0.48
C ILE A 85 -13.71 -10.98 -0.63
N CYS A 86 -14.46 -9.92 -0.93
CA CYS A 86 -13.95 -8.56 -1.04
C CYS A 86 -14.04 -7.78 0.28
N THR A 87 -14.62 -8.37 1.32
CA THR A 87 -14.60 -7.81 2.68
C THR A 87 -13.24 -8.10 3.31
N PRO A 88 -12.47 -7.09 3.72
CA PRO A 88 -11.27 -7.33 4.52
C PRO A 88 -11.67 -7.95 5.86
N VAL A 89 -10.95 -9.00 6.28
CA VAL A 89 -11.06 -9.61 7.62
C VAL A 89 -10.45 -8.68 8.66
#